data_AF-A0A2M7VGA5-F1
#
_entry.id   AF-A0A2M7VGA5-F1
#
_cell.length_a   1.000
_cell.length_b   1.000
_cell.length_c   1.000
_cell.angle_alpha   90.00
_cell.angle_beta   90.00
_cell.angle_gamma   90.00
#
_symmetry.space_group_name_H-M   'P 1'
#
loop_
_entity.id
_entity.type
_entity.pdbx_description
1 polymer ?
#
loop_
_entity_poly.entity_id
_entity_poly.type
_entity_poly.pdbx_seq_one_letter_code
_entity_poly.pdbx_strand_id
1 'polypeptide(L)'
;MKLVAEDGKLRITDVADVETIFRLLQSVPSPKAEPLKLWLAKVGYERMQETIDPELSISRGHKNWQLMGRSQKWVEQRMLSVETRNKF
;
A
#
# COMPACT_ATOMS: atom_id res chain seq x y z
N MET A 1 9.47 14.24 10.88
CA MET A 1 10.74 14.86 10.42
C MET A 1 11.16 15.88 11.47
N LYS A 2 12.46 16.09 11.74
CA LYS A 2 12.85 17.14 12.71
C LYS A 2 12.97 18.48 12.00
N LEU A 3 12.21 19.49 12.44
CA LEU A 3 12.26 20.84 11.90
C LEU A 3 12.87 21.80 12.93
N VAL A 4 13.60 22.78 12.44
CA VAL A 4 14.15 23.87 13.26
C VAL A 4 12.99 24.80 13.61
N ALA A 5 12.74 24.98 14.91
CA ALA A 5 11.81 25.98 15.41
C ALA A 5 12.48 27.37 15.52
N GLU A 6 11.69 28.41 15.74
CA GLU A 6 12.17 29.81 15.89
C GLU A 6 13.22 29.98 17.01
N ASP A 7 13.20 29.09 18.01
CA ASP A 7 14.19 29.02 19.09
C ASP A 7 15.45 28.20 18.75
N GLY A 8 15.61 27.79 17.49
CA GLY A 8 16.72 26.98 16.99
C GLY A 8 16.66 25.50 17.38
N LYS A 9 15.64 25.04 18.12
CA LYS A 9 15.54 23.65 18.57
C LYS A 9 14.92 22.77 17.49
N LEU A 10 15.46 21.56 17.33
CA LEU A 10 14.90 20.53 16.45
C LEU A 10 13.71 19.84 17.11
N ARG A 11 12.49 20.06 16.60
CA ARG A 11 11.27 19.38 17.08
C ARG A 11 10.84 18.30 16.11
N ILE A 12 10.35 17.18 16.64
CA ILE A 12 9.70 16.15 15.83
C ILE A 12 8.34 16.73 15.41
N THR A 13 8.18 16.94 14.11
CA THR A 13 6.94 17.45 13.53
C THR A 13 6.44 16.46 12.49
N ASP A 14 5.13 16.19 12.52
CA ASP A 14 4.43 15.36 11.53
C ASP A 14 4.00 16.23 10.36
N VAL A 15 4.93 16.47 9.44
CA VAL A 15 4.72 17.35 8.27
C VAL A 15 4.53 16.60 6.95
N ALA A 16 4.72 15.28 6.94
CA ALA A 16 4.67 14.50 5.71
C ALA A 16 3.63 13.40 5.82
N ASP A 17 2.69 13.41 4.89
CA ASP A 17 1.79 12.29 4.64
C ASP A 17 2.50 11.17 3.85
N VAL A 18 1.80 10.06 3.65
CA VAL A 18 2.33 8.88 2.95
C VAL A 18 2.78 9.21 1.52
N GLU A 19 2.02 10.04 0.81
CA GLU A 19 2.35 10.47 -0.55
C GLU A 19 3.67 11.26 -0.59
N THR A 20 3.83 12.19 0.36
CA THR A 20 5.06 12.98 0.52
C THR A 20 6.25 12.09 0.82
N ILE A 21 6.08 11.10 1.70
CA ILE A 21 7.13 10.12 2.02
C ILE A 21 7.53 9.32 0.78
N PHE A 22 6.57 8.83 0.00
CA PHE A 22 6.88 8.08 -1.23
C PHE A 22 7.58 8.95 -2.27
N ARG A 23 7.18 10.22 -2.45
CA ARG A 23 7.87 11.16 -3.35
C ARG A 23 9.32 11.39 -2.92
N LEU A 24 9.54 11.62 -1.62
CA LEU A 24 10.89 11.78 -1.08
C LEU A 24 11.74 10.54 -1.37
N LEU A 25 11.20 9.35 -1.10
CA LEU A 25 11.90 8.09 -1.39
C LEU A 25 12.30 7.97 -2.87
N GLN A 26 11.40 8.31 -3.80
CA GLN A 26 11.69 8.26 -5.24
C GLN A 26 12.88 9.16 -5.61
N SER A 27 13.00 10.32 -4.95
CA SER A 27 14.08 11.29 -5.19
C SER A 27 15.46 10.88 -4.64
N VAL A 28 15.57 9.89 -3.75
CA VAL A 28 16.86 9.52 -3.12
C VAL A 28 17.79 8.83 -4.13
N PRO A 29 18.98 9.38 -4.46
CA PRO A 29 19.92 8.79 -5.40
C PRO A 29 20.89 7.85 -4.67
N SER A 30 20.36 6.78 -4.06
CA SER A 30 21.17 5.79 -3.33
C SER A 30 20.80 4.36 -3.76
N PRO A 31 21.78 3.48 -3.98
CA PRO A 31 21.52 2.04 -4.19
C PRO A 31 20.73 1.41 -3.04
N LYS A 32 20.79 1.98 -1.82
CA LYS A 32 20.02 1.51 -0.67
C LYS A 32 18.52 1.75 -0.82
N ALA A 33 18.11 2.73 -1.63
CA ALA A 33 16.70 3.00 -1.91
C ALA A 33 16.14 2.07 -3.00
N GLU A 34 17.00 1.45 -3.81
CA GLU A 34 16.61 0.65 -4.97
C GLU A 34 15.65 -0.50 -4.65
N PRO A 35 15.83 -1.29 -3.58
CA PRO A 35 14.88 -2.36 -3.25
C PRO A 35 13.46 -1.85 -3.06
N LEU A 36 13.31 -0.67 -2.46
CA LEU A 36 12.00 -0.08 -2.21
C LEU A 36 11.42 0.58 -3.47
N LYS A 37 12.26 1.13 -4.37
CA LYS A 37 11.84 1.62 -5.68
C LYS A 37 11.35 0.49 -6.59
N LEU A 38 12.06 -0.63 -6.62
CA LEU A 38 11.63 -1.84 -7.34
C LEU A 38 10.31 -2.39 -6.79
N TRP A 39 10.15 -2.40 -5.47
CA TRP A 39 8.89 -2.77 -4.85
C TRP A 39 7.75 -1.83 -5.28
N LEU A 40 7.96 -0.51 -5.28
CA LEU A 40 6.97 0.46 -5.77
C LEU A 40 6.65 0.27 -7.25
N ALA A 41 7.65 0.00 -8.10
CA ALA A 41 7.45 -0.29 -9.52
C ALA A 41 6.59 -1.55 -9.72
N LYS A 42 6.86 -2.61 -8.96
CA LYS A 42 6.07 -3.85 -8.96
C LYS A 42 4.61 -3.59 -8.55
N VAL A 43 4.38 -2.90 -7.44
CA VAL A 43 3.02 -2.61 -6.95
C VAL A 43 2.27 -1.70 -7.93
N GLY A 44 2.95 -0.72 -8.53
CA GLY A 44 2.38 0.13 -9.58
C GLY A 44 1.94 -0.67 -10.80
N TYR A 45 2.79 -1.60 -11.26
CA TYR A 45 2.45 -2.50 -12.37
C TYR A 45 1.27 -3.42 -12.04
N GLU A 46 1.25 -4.04 -10.86
CA GLU A 46 0.13 -4.87 -10.39
C GLU A 46 -1.18 -4.07 -10.40
N ARG A 47 -1.16 -2.81 -9.95
CA ARG A 47 -2.35 -1.95 -9.97
C ARG A 47 -2.82 -1.64 -11.39
N MET A 48 -1.91 -1.43 -12.33
CA MET A 48 -2.26 -1.25 -13.75
C MET A 48 -2.93 -2.50 -14.30
N GLN A 49 -2.40 -3.68 -13.99
CA GLN A 49 -3.01 -4.95 -14.39
C GLN A 49 -4.41 -5.12 -13.79
N GLU A 50 -4.60 -4.80 -12.51
CA GLU A 50 -5.92 -4.86 -11.85
C GLU A 50 -6.95 -3.89 -12.44
N THR A 51 -6.49 -2.79 -13.04
CA THR A 51 -7.38 -1.84 -13.73
C THR A 51 -7.90 -2.44 -15.04
N ILE A 52 -7.07 -3.26 -15.70
CA ILE A 52 -7.41 -3.94 -16.95
C ILE A 52 -8.26 -5.20 -16.66
N ASP A 53 -7.89 -5.94 -15.62
CA ASP A 53 -8.56 -7.16 -15.17
C ASP A 53 -8.87 -7.08 -13.66
N PRO A 54 -10.09 -6.64 -13.31
CA PRO A 54 -10.52 -6.53 -11.91
C PRO A 54 -10.51 -7.86 -11.14
N GLU A 55 -10.57 -9.03 -11.81
CA GLU A 55 -10.56 -10.34 -11.13
C GLU A 55 -9.22 -10.63 -10.45
N LEU A 56 -8.13 -10.02 -10.93
CA LEU A 56 -6.82 -10.08 -10.29
C LEU A 56 -6.84 -9.48 -8.87
N SER A 57 -7.61 -8.41 -8.67
CA SER A 57 -7.74 -7.77 -7.36
C SER A 57 -8.48 -8.66 -6.35
N ILE A 58 -9.47 -9.41 -6.83
CA ILE A 58 -10.23 -10.39 -6.04
C ILE A 58 -9.32 -11.55 -5.63
N SER A 59 -8.59 -12.11 -6.60
CA SER A 59 -7.65 -13.21 -6.37
C SER A 59 -6.54 -12.82 -5.39
N ARG A 60 -6.03 -11.58 -5.49
CA ARG A 60 -5.05 -11.03 -4.55
C ARG A 60 -5.64 -10.87 -3.15
N GLY A 61 -6.88 -10.37 -3.05
CA GLY A 61 -7.60 -10.25 -1.76
C GLY A 61 -7.74 -11.59 -1.06
N HIS A 62 -8.12 -12.64 -1.81
CA HIS A 62 -8.21 -14.01 -1.31
C HIS A 62 -6.88 -14.49 -0.71
N LYS A 63 -5.79 -14.38 -1.49
CA LYS A 63 -4.44 -14.75 -1.06
C LYS A 63 -3.98 -13.96 0.17
N ASN A 64 -4.27 -12.66 0.23
CA ASN A 64 -3.88 -11.83 1.37
C ASN A 64 -4.53 -12.30 2.67
N TRP A 65 -5.81 -12.67 2.66
CA TRP A 65 -6.46 -13.19 3.86
C TRP A 65 -5.95 -14.58 4.26
N GLN A 66 -5.63 -15.44 3.29
CA GLN A 66 -4.97 -16.71 3.59
C GLN A 66 -3.61 -16.50 4.26
N LEU A 67 -2.80 -15.55 3.77
CA LEU A 67 -1.52 -15.20 4.38
C LEU A 67 -1.67 -14.61 5.80
N MET A 68 -2.81 -13.97 6.10
CA MET A 68 -3.18 -13.53 7.44
C MET A 68 -3.71 -14.66 8.34
N GLY A 69 -3.66 -15.92 7.89
CA GLY A 69 -4.10 -17.10 8.65
C GLY A 69 -5.61 -17.32 8.65
N ARG A 70 -6.36 -16.70 7.73
CA ARG A 70 -7.81 -16.92 7.62
C ARG A 70 -8.10 -18.24 6.92
N SER A 71 -9.07 -18.99 7.46
CA SER A 71 -9.54 -20.22 6.82
C SER A 71 -10.21 -19.94 5.47
N GLN A 72 -10.12 -20.90 4.55
CA GLN A 72 -10.76 -20.82 3.24
C GLN A 72 -12.26 -20.50 3.35
N LYS A 73 -12.97 -21.20 4.23
CA LYS A 73 -14.40 -20.98 4.50
C LYS A 73 -14.70 -19.54 4.95
N TRP A 74 -13.86 -18.97 5.81
CA TRP A 74 -14.01 -17.59 6.27
C TRP A 74 -13.83 -16.59 5.10
N VAL A 75 -12.84 -16.84 4.24
CA VAL A 75 -12.55 -15.98 3.09
C VAL A 75 -13.72 -15.97 2.10
N GLU A 76 -14.26 -17.15 1.77
CA GLU A 76 -15.40 -17.30 0.86
C GLU A 76 -16.65 -16.59 1.40
N GLN A 77 -16.96 -16.78 2.69
CA GLN A 77 -18.06 -16.07 3.35
C GLN A 77 -17.88 -14.55 3.31
N ARG A 78 -16.64 -14.07 3.46
CA ARG A 78 -16.35 -12.64 3.43
C ARG A 78 -16.56 -12.04 2.03
N MET A 79 -16.14 -12.74 0.98
CA MET A 79 -16.34 -12.33 -0.41
C MET A 79 -17.83 -12.23 -0.76
N LEU A 80 -18.62 -13.25 -0.42
CA LEU A 80 -20.07 -13.26 -0.61
C LEU A 80 -20.75 -12.08 0.11
N SER A 81 -20.31 -11.77 1.34
CA SER A 81 -20.81 -10.63 2.11
C SER A 81 -20.48 -9.27 1.49
N VAL A 82 -19.34 -9.15 0.79
CA VAL A 82 -18.99 -7.92 0.04
C VAL A 82 -19.87 -7.79 -1.19
N GLU A 83 -20.01 -8.86 -1.97
CA GLU A 83 -20.87 -8.88 -3.16
C GLU A 83 -22.32 -8.52 -2.82
N THR A 84 -22.88 -9.09 -1.76
CA THR A 84 -24.26 -8.82 -1.32
C THR A 84 -24.47 -7.37 -0.88
N ARG A 85 -23.45 -6.73 -0.28
CA ARG A 85 -23.52 -5.33 0.15
C ARG A 85 -23.38 -4.32 -0.99
N ASN A 86 -22.73 -4.71 -2.09
CA ASN A 86 -22.50 -3.84 -3.24
C ASN A 86 -23.58 -3.98 -4.34
N LYS A 87 -24.58 -4.85 -4.14
CA LYS A 87 -25.71 -5.08 -5.07
C LYS A 87 -26.89 -4.12 -4.86
N PHE A 88 -26.78 -3.15 -3.93
CA PHE A 88 -27.77 -2.12 -3.62
C PHE A 88 -27.10 -0.75 -3.59
#